data_AF-A0A2N3A2X4-F1
#
_entry.id   AF-A0A2N3A2X4-F1
#
_cell.length_a   1.000
_cell.length_b   1.000
_cell.length_c   1.000
_cell.angle_alpha   90.00
_cell.angle_beta   90.00
_cell.angle_gamma   90.00
#
_symmetry.space_group_name_H-M   'P 1'
#
loop_
_entity.id
_entity.type
_entity.pdbx_description
1 polymer ?
#
loop_
_entity_poly.entity_id
_entity_poly.type
_entity_poly.pdbx_seq_one_letter_code
_entity_poly.pdbx_strand_id
1 'polypeptide(L)'
;MKTLTLMRHAKSSWKDAGLNDLDRPLIQKGLSRTRLIIDHLKDKDFNPEYIITSNAVRAMETARIMAHAFGIAEEFVRVEKLMYTADADNFYDHCYDLPEKVTHTLIVGHNPAITNFVNFFLKQKIDYLPTSGIVRIDFSTDKWEDIPISGGKVSLMVYPKMLK
;
A
#
# COMPACT_ATOMS: atom_id res chain seq x y z
N MET A 1 16.56 -7.40 7.50
CA MET A 1 15.66 -6.28 7.84
C MET A 1 14.37 -6.47 7.07
N LYS A 2 13.21 -6.14 7.66
CA LYS A 2 11.91 -6.14 6.96
C LYS A 2 11.48 -4.73 6.60
N THR A 3 10.89 -4.56 5.43
CA THR A 3 10.34 -3.30 4.95
C THR A 3 8.88 -3.50 4.56
N LEU A 4 7.99 -2.73 5.18
CA LEU A 4 6.59 -2.66 4.80
C LEU A 4 6.32 -1.32 4.13
N THR A 5 5.83 -1.36 2.90
CA THR A 5 5.33 -0.18 2.21
C THR A 5 3.82 -0.23 2.14
N LEU A 6 3.17 0.88 2.48
CA LEU A 6 1.73 1.02 2.47
C LEU A 6 1.35 2.07 1.45
N MET A 7 0.45 1.71 0.53
CA MET A 7 -0.10 2.62 -0.47
C MET A 7 -1.62 2.65 -0.35
N ARG A 8 -2.20 3.85 -0.24
CA ARG A 8 -3.65 3.97 -0.44
C ARG A 8 -3.93 3.83 -1.93
N HIS A 9 -4.97 3.06 -2.26
CA HIS A 9 -5.43 2.91 -3.64
C HIS A 9 -5.52 4.25 -4.41
N ALA A 10 -5.33 4.18 -5.73
CA ALA A 10 -5.42 5.34 -6.60
C ALA A 10 -6.85 5.88 -6.69
N LYS A 11 -7.01 7.12 -7.18
CA LYS A 11 -8.32 7.76 -7.24
C LYS A 11 -9.28 6.98 -8.15
N SER A 12 -10.44 6.62 -7.62
CA SER A 12 -11.51 5.87 -8.30
C SER A 12 -12.71 6.73 -8.69
N SER A 13 -13.55 6.18 -9.58
CA SER A 13 -14.78 6.81 -10.08
C SER A 13 -15.87 6.79 -9.02
N TRP A 14 -16.74 7.81 -9.03
CA TRP A 14 -18.02 7.82 -8.31
C TRP A 14 -19.19 8.04 -9.30
N LYS A 15 -18.92 7.97 -10.61
CA LYS A 15 -19.85 8.45 -11.64
C LYS A 15 -21.03 7.52 -11.88
N ASP A 16 -20.88 6.24 -11.59
CA ASP A 16 -21.91 5.24 -11.85
C ASP A 16 -22.64 4.94 -10.55
N ALA A 17 -23.78 5.61 -10.35
CA ALA A 17 -24.62 5.47 -9.16
C ALA A 17 -25.17 4.03 -8.95
N GLY A 18 -25.05 3.16 -9.96
CA GLY A 18 -25.47 1.76 -9.91
C GLY A 18 -24.33 0.74 -9.71
N LEU A 19 -23.06 1.16 -9.64
CA LEU A 19 -21.95 0.23 -9.37
C LEU A 19 -21.81 -0.01 -7.86
N ASN A 20 -21.60 -1.26 -7.47
CA ASN A 20 -21.21 -1.58 -6.09
C ASN A 20 -19.88 -0.91 -5.77
N ASP A 21 -19.64 -0.53 -4.50
CA ASP A 21 -18.41 0.18 -4.14
C ASP A 21 -17.14 -0.63 -4.46
N LEU A 22 -17.20 -1.95 -4.29
CA LEU A 22 -16.12 -2.89 -4.63
C LEU A 22 -15.72 -2.84 -6.11
N ASP A 23 -16.69 -2.57 -7.00
CA ASP A 23 -16.52 -2.65 -8.45
C ASP A 23 -16.07 -1.33 -9.07
N ARG A 24 -15.89 -0.28 -8.24
CA ARG A 24 -15.54 1.06 -8.72
C ARG A 24 -14.14 1.08 -9.35
N PRO A 25 -14.03 1.44 -10.65
CA PRO A 25 -12.74 1.45 -11.34
C PRO A 25 -11.93 2.71 -11.02
N LEU A 26 -10.64 2.67 -11.33
CA LEU A 26 -9.79 3.86 -11.33
C LEU A 26 -10.24 4.88 -12.38
N ILE A 27 -9.99 6.17 -12.11
CA ILE A 27 -10.11 7.24 -13.12
C ILE A 27 -8.73 7.62 -13.66
N GLN A 28 -8.70 8.24 -14.85
CA GLN A 28 -7.47 8.73 -15.48
C GLN A 28 -6.58 9.58 -14.55
N LYS A 29 -7.20 10.41 -13.70
CA LYS A 29 -6.48 11.20 -12.69
C LYS A 29 -5.79 10.32 -11.63
N GLY A 30 -6.38 9.19 -11.28
CA GLY A 30 -5.78 8.19 -10.39
C GLY A 30 -4.56 7.54 -11.04
N LEU A 31 -4.70 7.08 -12.29
CA LEU A 31 -3.60 6.49 -13.07
C LEU A 31 -2.41 7.45 -13.19
N SER A 32 -2.68 8.69 -13.60
CA SER A 32 -1.65 9.73 -13.76
C SER A 32 -0.92 10.04 -12.45
N ARG A 33 -1.64 10.04 -11.32
CA ARG A 33 -1.06 10.29 -9.99
C ARG A 33 -0.21 9.13 -9.50
N THR A 34 -0.64 7.89 -9.75
CA THR A 34 0.16 6.71 -9.43
C THR A 34 1.43 6.68 -10.26
N ARG A 35 1.39 7.10 -11.53
CA ARG A 35 2.59 7.21 -12.37
C ARG A 35 3.63 8.18 -11.82
N LEU A 36 3.21 9.35 -11.31
CA LEU A 36 4.13 10.28 -10.62
C LEU A 36 4.85 9.62 -9.44
N ILE A 37 4.13 8.79 -8.68
CA ILE A 37 4.69 8.06 -7.54
C ILE A 37 5.68 7.00 -8.01
N ILE A 38 5.32 6.22 -9.04
CA ILE A 38 6.22 5.23 -9.66
C ILE A 38 7.51 5.89 -10.13
N ASP A 39 7.42 6.99 -10.88
CA ASP A 39 8.59 7.67 -11.42
C ASP A 39 9.49 8.22 -10.30
N HIS A 40 8.90 8.71 -9.20
CA HIS A 40 9.67 9.11 -8.02
C HIS A 40 10.37 7.93 -7.31
N LEU A 41 9.76 6.75 -7.29
CA LEU A 41 10.25 5.58 -6.58
C LEU A 41 11.37 4.83 -7.33
N LYS A 42 11.45 4.96 -8.66
CA LYS A 42 12.51 4.32 -9.48
C LYS A 42 13.93 4.64 -9.00
N ASP A 43 14.14 5.86 -8.52
CA ASP A 43 15.44 6.33 -8.03
C ASP A 43 15.62 6.18 -6.51
N LYS A 44 14.76 5.38 -5.85
CA LYS A 44 14.70 5.25 -4.38
C LYS A 44 14.88 3.83 -3.86
N ASP A 45 15.48 2.96 -4.68
CA ASP A 45 15.71 1.55 -4.32
C ASP A 45 14.42 0.87 -3.83
N PHE A 46 13.34 1.09 -4.60
CA PHE A 46 12.02 0.58 -4.29
C PHE A 46 11.82 -0.77 -4.97
N ASN A 47 12.10 -1.85 -4.25
CA ASN A 47 12.10 -3.22 -4.79
C ASN A 47 11.19 -4.15 -3.96
N PRO A 48 9.86 -3.94 -3.92
CA PRO A 48 8.98 -4.89 -3.27
C PRO A 48 9.04 -6.24 -3.99
N GLU A 49 9.06 -7.31 -3.22
CA GLU A 49 9.09 -8.70 -3.71
C GLU A 49 7.71 -9.34 -3.64
N TYR A 50 6.80 -8.73 -2.89
CA TYR A 50 5.45 -9.22 -2.67
C TYR A 50 4.46 -8.05 -2.58
N ILE A 51 3.25 -8.24 -3.09
CA ILE A 51 2.16 -7.27 -2.98
C ILE A 51 0.95 -7.92 -2.33
N ILE A 52 0.36 -7.23 -1.36
CA ILE A 52 -0.95 -7.59 -0.79
C ILE A 52 -1.93 -6.48 -1.18
N THR A 53 -3.12 -6.84 -1.63
CA THR A 53 -4.16 -5.87 -1.99
C THR A 53 -5.52 -6.30 -1.50
N SER A 54 -6.37 -5.33 -1.17
CA SER A 54 -7.81 -5.58 -1.03
C SER A 54 -8.41 -6.10 -2.34
N ASN A 55 -9.52 -6.84 -2.23
CA ASN A 55 -10.34 -7.31 -3.35
C ASN A 55 -11.17 -6.23 -4.08
N ALA A 56 -11.14 -4.98 -3.63
CA ALA A 56 -11.79 -3.88 -4.36
C ALA A 56 -11.06 -3.61 -5.69
N VAL A 57 -11.81 -3.43 -6.79
CA VAL A 57 -11.26 -3.22 -8.14
C VAL A 57 -10.21 -2.12 -8.16
N ARG A 58 -10.50 -0.95 -7.57
CA ARG A 58 -9.53 0.15 -7.46
C ARG A 58 -8.22 -0.20 -6.75
N ALA A 59 -8.25 -1.08 -5.75
CA ALA A 59 -7.05 -1.51 -5.03
C ALA A 59 -6.26 -2.51 -5.88
N MET A 60 -6.93 -3.51 -6.44
CA MET A 60 -6.32 -4.50 -7.33
C MET A 60 -5.70 -3.86 -8.58
N GLU A 61 -6.40 -2.92 -9.23
CA GLU A 61 -5.87 -2.17 -10.37
C GLU A 61 -4.63 -1.36 -9.97
N THR A 62 -4.66 -0.71 -8.80
CA THR A 62 -3.48 0.01 -8.29
C THR A 62 -2.31 -0.93 -8.03
N ALA A 63 -2.56 -2.09 -7.41
CA ALA A 63 -1.55 -3.10 -7.13
C ALA A 63 -0.92 -3.66 -8.41
N ARG A 64 -1.73 -3.97 -9.43
CA ARG A 64 -1.24 -4.44 -10.74
C ARG A 64 -0.40 -3.39 -11.46
N ILE A 65 -0.78 -2.11 -11.38
CA ILE A 65 0.02 -1.00 -11.93
C ILE A 65 1.40 -0.95 -11.24
N MET A 66 1.44 -1.10 -9.92
CA MET A 66 2.71 -1.15 -9.18
C MET A 66 3.52 -2.41 -9.51
N ALA A 67 2.86 -3.58 -9.59
CA ALA A 67 3.50 -4.84 -9.94
C ALA A 67 4.21 -4.75 -11.30
N HIS A 68 3.48 -4.27 -12.32
CA HIS A 68 4.03 -4.08 -13.65
C HIS A 68 5.18 -3.07 -13.66
N ALA A 69 5.08 -1.97 -12.90
CA ALA A 69 6.12 -0.95 -12.85
C ALA A 69 7.44 -1.43 -12.22
N PHE A 70 7.37 -2.38 -11.28
CA PHE A 70 8.52 -2.89 -10.53
C PHE A 70 8.86 -4.35 -10.87
N GLY A 71 8.28 -4.91 -11.94
CA GLY A 71 8.62 -6.24 -12.45
C GLY A 71 8.19 -7.41 -11.55
N ILE A 72 7.13 -7.24 -10.76
CA ILE A 72 6.60 -8.26 -9.86
C ILE A 72 5.57 -9.11 -10.60
N ALA A 73 5.79 -10.43 -10.63
CA ALA A 73 4.90 -11.37 -11.29
C ALA A 73 3.57 -11.53 -10.53
N GLU A 74 2.49 -11.90 -11.23
CA GLU A 74 1.14 -11.92 -10.66
C GLU A 74 0.98 -12.96 -9.54
N GLU A 75 1.78 -14.05 -9.54
CA GLU A 75 1.80 -15.01 -8.43
C GLU A 75 2.29 -14.43 -7.10
N PHE A 76 2.99 -13.29 -7.12
CA PHE A 76 3.43 -12.56 -5.93
C PHE A 76 2.47 -11.43 -5.53
N VAL A 77 1.31 -11.35 -6.18
CA VAL A 77 0.22 -10.42 -5.84
C VAL A 77 -0.90 -11.18 -5.14
N ARG A 78 -0.96 -11.08 -3.82
CA ARG A 78 -1.99 -11.72 -2.99
C ARG A 78 -3.19 -10.81 -2.79
N VAL A 79 -4.38 -11.31 -3.13
CA VAL A 79 -5.64 -10.61 -2.86
C VAL A 79 -6.17 -11.04 -1.50
N GLU A 80 -6.38 -10.07 -0.61
CA GLU A 80 -6.91 -10.27 0.73
C GLU A 80 -8.30 -9.63 0.85
N LYS A 81 -9.33 -10.46 1.05
CA LYS A 81 -10.72 -9.97 1.08
C LYS A 81 -11.01 -9.16 2.34
N LEU A 82 -10.42 -9.56 3.47
CA LEU A 82 -10.69 -8.92 4.76
C LEU A 82 -10.15 -7.49 4.84
N MET A 83 -9.18 -7.14 4.00
CA MET A 83 -8.57 -5.79 3.95
C MET A 83 -9.55 -4.69 3.48
N TYR A 84 -10.65 -5.05 2.80
CA TYR A 84 -11.64 -4.06 2.36
C TYR A 84 -12.50 -3.52 3.51
N THR A 85 -12.87 -4.39 4.45
CA THR A 85 -13.69 -4.06 5.63
C THR A 85 -12.85 -3.96 6.91
N ALA A 86 -11.53 -4.07 6.81
CA ALA A 86 -10.64 -4.08 7.96
C ALA A 86 -10.74 -2.77 8.73
N ASP A 87 -11.05 -2.88 10.02
CA ASP A 87 -10.64 -1.88 11.01
C ASP A 87 -9.11 -1.95 11.18
N ALA A 88 -8.51 -0.88 11.69
CA ALA A 88 -7.04 -0.72 11.73
C ALA A 88 -6.29 -1.84 12.48
N ASP A 89 -7.00 -2.64 13.26
CA ASP A 89 -6.47 -3.47 14.33
C ASP A 89 -5.64 -4.66 13.89
N ASN A 90 -5.48 -4.97 12.59
CA ASN A 90 -4.43 -5.93 12.25
C ASN A 90 -3.83 -5.90 10.83
N PHE A 91 -3.26 -4.77 10.43
CA PHE A 91 -2.35 -4.76 9.27
C PHE A 91 -1.15 -5.71 9.45
N TYR A 92 -0.79 -6.06 10.69
CA TYR A 92 0.25 -7.04 10.98
C TYR A 92 -0.17 -8.48 10.65
N ASP A 93 -1.44 -8.84 10.81
CA ASP A 93 -1.93 -10.19 10.43
C ASP A 93 -1.66 -10.50 8.97
N HIS A 94 -1.80 -9.50 8.10
CA HIS A 94 -1.48 -9.65 6.68
C HIS A 94 0.01 -9.93 6.43
N CYS A 95 0.88 -9.68 7.41
CA CYS A 95 2.31 -9.93 7.30
C CYS A 95 2.72 -11.31 7.82
N TYR A 96 1.97 -11.94 8.72
CA TYR A 96 2.40 -13.19 9.37
C TYR A 96 2.55 -14.38 8.41
N ASP A 97 1.68 -14.48 7.40
CA ASP A 97 1.75 -15.54 6.39
C ASP A 97 2.65 -15.19 5.20
N LEU A 98 3.49 -14.15 5.31
CA LEU A 98 4.45 -13.82 4.25
C LEU A 98 5.63 -14.80 4.27
N PRO A 99 6.16 -15.20 3.10
CA PRO A 99 7.36 -16.03 3.06
C PRO A 99 8.52 -15.35 3.77
N GLU A 100 9.25 -16.08 4.61
CA GLU A 100 10.37 -15.52 5.40
C GLU A 100 11.46 -14.86 4.53
N LYS A 101 11.67 -15.37 3.31
CA LYS A 101 12.63 -14.82 2.35
C LYS A 101 12.26 -13.42 1.83
N VAL A 102 10.98 -13.06 1.85
CA VAL A 102 10.50 -11.74 1.40
C VAL A 102 10.94 -10.72 2.44
N THR A 103 11.69 -9.73 2.01
CA THR A 103 12.23 -8.65 2.84
C THR A 103 11.44 -7.36 2.65
N HIS A 104 10.86 -7.13 1.47
CA HIS A 104 10.05 -5.94 1.17
C HIS A 104 8.67 -6.30 0.62
N THR A 105 7.63 -5.89 1.33
CA THR A 105 6.22 -6.06 0.92
C THR A 105 5.53 -4.72 0.69
N LEU A 106 4.75 -4.62 -0.38
CA LEU A 106 3.83 -3.51 -0.63
C LEU A 106 2.39 -3.93 -0.28
N ILE A 107 1.69 -3.13 0.52
CA ILE A 107 0.26 -3.29 0.79
C ILE A 107 -0.52 -2.16 0.12
N VAL A 108 -1.53 -2.51 -0.68
CA VAL A 108 -2.47 -1.56 -1.30
C VAL A 108 -3.83 -1.65 -0.63
N GLY A 109 -4.17 -0.59 0.14
CA GLY A 109 -5.34 -0.59 1.02
C GLY A 109 -6.20 0.67 0.97
N HIS A 110 -7.07 0.80 1.97
CA HIS A 110 -8.10 1.84 2.06
C HIS A 110 -7.97 2.65 3.36
N ASN A 111 -8.48 3.88 3.32
CA ASN A 111 -8.74 4.65 4.54
C ASN A 111 -10.07 4.18 5.17
N PRO A 112 -10.23 4.31 6.50
CA PRO A 112 -9.30 4.94 7.44
C PRO A 112 -8.15 4.03 7.89
N ALA A 113 -8.28 2.71 7.74
CA ALA A 113 -7.38 1.72 8.33
C ALA A 113 -5.89 1.94 8.00
N ILE A 114 -5.56 2.17 6.72
CA ILE A 114 -4.16 2.43 6.32
C ILE A 114 -3.60 3.73 6.94
N THR A 115 -4.43 4.76 7.11
CA THR A 115 -4.02 6.02 7.76
C THR A 115 -3.74 5.79 9.23
N ASN A 116 -4.64 5.07 9.91
CA ASN A 116 -4.49 4.75 11.32
C ASN A 116 -3.21 3.95 11.57
N PHE A 117 -2.93 2.96 10.73
CA PHE A 117 -1.72 2.16 10.83
C PHE A 117 -0.44 3.01 10.64
N VAL A 118 -0.35 3.82 9.58
CA VAL A 118 0.85 4.64 9.36
C VAL A 118 1.05 5.66 10.48
N ASN A 119 -0.03 6.17 11.09
CA ASN A 119 0.01 7.12 12.19
C ASN A 119 0.63 6.54 13.48
N PHE A 120 0.76 5.22 13.64
CA PHE A 120 1.54 4.64 14.75
C PHE A 120 3.02 4.96 14.66
N PHE A 121 3.54 5.23 13.46
CA PHE A 121 4.97 5.44 13.20
C PHE A 121 5.32 6.90 12.88
N LEU A 122 4.32 7.76 12.70
CA LEU A 122 4.51 9.17 12.37
C LEU A 122 4.56 10.01 13.65
N LYS A 123 5.57 10.90 13.74
CA LYS A 123 5.64 11.91 14.81
C LYS A 123 4.49 12.92 14.72
N GLN A 124 4.19 13.36 13.50
CA GLN A 124 3.05 14.23 13.21
C GLN A 124 1.99 13.40 12.48
N LYS A 125 0.87 13.16 13.16
CA LYS A 125 -0.25 12.40 12.59
C LYS A 125 -0.87 13.15 11.42
N ILE A 126 -1.39 12.39 10.46
CA ILE A 126 -2.16 12.90 9.33
C ILE A 126 -3.63 12.50 9.47
N ASP A 127 -4.54 13.35 9.00
CA ASP A 127 -5.98 13.05 9.01
C ASP A 127 -6.33 11.95 8.01
N TYR A 128 -5.65 11.93 6.86
CA TYR A 128 -5.83 10.92 5.83
C TYR A 128 -4.59 10.80 4.95
N LEU A 129 -4.20 9.57 4.61
CA LEU A 129 -3.28 9.31 3.52
C LEU A 129 -4.00 9.61 2.18
N PRO A 130 -3.47 10.50 1.31
CA PRO A 130 -4.11 10.80 0.03
C PRO A 130 -4.13 9.59 -0.91
N THR A 131 -5.02 9.57 -1.91
CA THR A 131 -5.00 8.53 -2.96
C THR A 131 -3.66 8.48 -3.67
N SER A 132 -3.13 7.27 -3.91
CA SER A 132 -1.77 7.02 -4.39
C SER A 132 -0.66 7.51 -3.43
N GLY A 133 -0.99 7.93 -2.20
CA GLY A 133 0.01 8.22 -1.18
C GLY A 133 0.66 6.94 -0.69
N ILE A 134 1.98 6.98 -0.48
CA ILE A 134 2.79 5.84 -0.10
C ILE A 134 3.65 6.17 1.12
N VAL A 135 3.79 5.20 2.02
CA VAL A 135 4.62 5.28 3.23
C VAL A 135 5.46 4.00 3.33
N ARG A 136 6.78 4.14 3.39
CA ARG A 136 7.73 3.04 3.63
C ARG A 136 8.15 3.04 5.09
N ILE A 137 8.06 1.88 5.73
CA ILE A 137 8.42 1.65 7.12
C ILE A 137 9.44 0.51 7.14
N ASP A 138 10.61 0.77 7.71
CA ASP A 138 11.67 -0.21 7.89
C ASP A 138 11.67 -0.70 9.34
N PHE A 139 11.75 -2.01 9.54
CA PHE A 139 11.71 -2.70 10.83
C PHE A 139 13.03 -3.42 11.08
N SER A 140 13.62 -3.21 12.27
CA SER A 140 14.91 -3.77 12.66
C SER A 140 14.79 -5.24 13.11
N THR A 141 14.14 -6.06 12.30
CA THR A 141 14.00 -7.51 12.47
C THR A 141 14.10 -8.22 11.12
N ASP A 142 14.42 -9.51 11.14
CA ASP A 142 14.43 -10.41 9.99
C ASP A 142 13.18 -11.28 9.89
N LYS A 143 12.22 -11.12 10.83
CA LYS A 143 10.99 -11.90 10.87
C LYS A 143 9.75 -11.03 10.81
N TRP A 144 8.76 -11.46 10.04
CA TRP A 144 7.48 -10.76 9.95
C TRP A 144 6.69 -10.81 11.25
N GLU A 145 6.81 -11.89 12.04
CA GLU A 145 6.17 -12.01 13.36
C GLU A 145 6.64 -10.97 14.39
N ASP A 146 7.88 -10.49 14.25
CA ASP A 146 8.52 -9.58 15.20
C ASP A 146 8.32 -8.10 14.86
N ILE A 147 7.72 -7.76 13.70
CA ILE A 147 7.56 -6.36 13.30
C ILE A 147 6.80 -5.50 14.33
N PRO A 148 5.77 -5.99 15.05
CA PRO A 148 5.04 -5.17 16.03
C PRO A 148 5.90 -4.72 17.21
N ILE A 149 6.89 -5.53 17.61
CA ILE A 149 7.76 -5.26 18.77
C ILE A 149 9.12 -4.67 18.39
N SER A 150 9.51 -4.72 17.11
CA SER A 150 10.81 -4.25 16.63
C SER A 150 10.93 -2.72 16.48
N GLY A 151 9.81 -1.99 16.55
CA GLY A 151 9.78 -0.53 16.36
C GLY A 151 10.08 -0.11 14.92
N GLY A 152 9.03 0.17 14.15
CA GLY A 152 9.16 0.62 12.76
C GLY A 152 9.64 2.07 12.63
N LYS A 153 10.48 2.34 11.63
CA LYS A 153 10.94 3.68 11.26
C LYS A 153 10.41 4.05 9.88
N VAL A 154 9.69 5.16 9.78
CA VAL A 154 9.29 5.72 8.48
C VAL A 154 10.53 6.25 7.76
N SER A 155 10.86 5.66 6.60
CA SER A 155 12.00 6.06 5.77
C SER A 155 11.60 6.83 4.51
N LEU A 156 10.35 6.72 4.09
CA LEU A 156 9.79 7.50 2.98
C LEU A 156 8.30 7.73 3.18
N MET A 157 7.85 8.95 2.91
CA MET A 157 6.43 9.28 2.80
C MET A 157 6.27 10.28 1.67
N VAL A 158 5.51 9.90 0.63
CA VAL A 158 5.27 10.75 -0.53
C VAL A 158 3.86 10.56 -1.04
N TYR A 159 3.26 11.63 -1.53
CA TYR A 159 1.94 11.59 -2.16
C TYR A 159 1.90 12.57 -3.33
N PRO A 160 0.97 12.40 -4.28
CA PRO A 160 1.05 13.08 -5.58
C PRO A 160 1.07 14.61 -5.56
N LYS A 161 0.66 15.25 -4.45
CA LYS A 161 0.71 16.72 -4.31
C LYS A 161 2.13 17.22 -4.01
N MET A 162 3.02 16.37 -3.47
CA MET A 162 4.42 16.72 -3.19
C MET A 162 5.32 16.65 -4.43
N LEU A 163 4.85 16.02 -5.51
CA LEU A 163 5.61 15.77 -6.73
C LEU A 163 5.15 16.65 -7.91
N LYS A 164 4.53 17.79 -7.59
CA LYS A 164 3.96 18.73 -8.55
C LYS A 164 4.48 20.13 -8.29
#